data_AF-A0A7Z2G917-F1
#
_entry.id   AF-A0A7Z2G917-F1
#
_cell.length_a   1.000
_cell.length_b   1.000
_cell.length_c   1.000
_cell.angle_alpha   90.00
_cell.angle_beta   90.00
_cell.angle_gamma   90.00
#
_symmetry.space_group_name_H-M   'P 1'
#
loop_
_entity.id
_entity.type
_entity.pdbx_description
1 polymer ?
#
loop_
_entity_poly.entity_id
_entity_poly.type
_entity_poly.pdbx_seq_one_letter_code
_entity_poly.pdbx_strand_id
1 'polypeptide(L)'
;MNSDRQLRWFNFLWRARVRNSLIGCDKLISEASKDDLQLDSQSVATVRRAHAALAQGNWTSELEVEFHSAVDKIRDTLFFPSARIYADIKHGDDLVSYASLAGIDLIAADVESVSQARMARRNREWTANVEARFYTALSRIAHAVTPVEAATAGSAARKGARKAIRMYSYFTIPLTLIVISLSCLLYIANQISQDVTRLVAANDIEAMRLHNELESHATSIIEAKQNGERALRKLRAAYTQSDVSQRDEKDGEVDINQKTDSDLRMISNSPTALQIKDTLQQFAINNRELFSDVRRTDGIGSRLYIPVNNPYYNQKECDKKDTESIKTTASQVKSAPTAPPTNWLCDSEKVRKNLEITVPMLEADHVIGEIDGHKNMALSPERDVDEGFQKIAAYQDIRAMAVYGRDIILSLVGIVTGFVLPVLYSWLGACASILRKINAECASSTFHPENSTVENRSHVTCAIIVGISIGLLSDLIEGGKSFSPLAIAFVAGYSSDKFFHFIDRLVDSLFPMRTSEKGRVPGRRHSNFTVGQSD
;
A
#
# COMPACT_ATOMS: atom_id res chain seq x y z
N MET A 1 36.70 -0.35 -28.71
CA MET A 1 35.24 -0.35 -28.43
C MET A 1 34.77 0.65 -27.36
N ASN A 2 35.65 1.31 -26.59
CA ASN A 2 35.22 2.28 -25.56
C ASN A 2 35.23 3.76 -26.04
N SER A 3 36.01 4.10 -27.07
CA SER A 3 36.13 5.46 -27.61
C SER A 3 34.87 5.96 -28.34
N ASP A 4 34.26 5.11 -29.18
CA ASP A 4 33.09 5.50 -29.97
C ASP A 4 31.84 5.75 -29.13
N ARG A 5 31.66 5.00 -28.03
CA ARG A 5 30.54 5.22 -27.10
C ARG A 5 30.72 6.53 -26.33
N GLN A 6 31.95 6.85 -25.91
CA GLN A 6 32.22 8.12 -25.25
C GLN A 6 32.00 9.31 -26.20
N LEU A 7 32.51 9.25 -27.43
CA LEU A 7 32.31 10.30 -28.43
C LEU A 7 30.83 10.53 -28.77
N ARG A 8 30.01 9.48 -28.84
CA ARG A 8 28.56 9.61 -29.06
C ARG A 8 27.84 10.24 -27.86
N TRP A 9 28.24 9.91 -26.64
CA TRP A 9 27.65 10.48 -25.43
C TRP A 9 28.00 11.95 -25.23
N PHE A 10 29.27 12.33 -25.47
CA PHE A 10 29.69 13.74 -25.47
C PHE A 10 28.95 14.57 -26.53
N ASN A 11 28.82 14.05 -27.76
CA ASN A 11 28.04 14.71 -28.81
C ASN A 11 26.56 14.88 -28.43
N PHE A 12 25.96 13.90 -27.76
CA PHE A 12 24.58 14.00 -27.30
C PHE A 12 24.40 15.09 -26.23
N LEU A 13 25.24 15.09 -25.19
CA LEU A 13 25.18 16.09 -24.13
C LEU A 13 25.46 17.50 -24.65
N TRP A 14 26.45 17.64 -25.53
CA TRP A 14 26.78 18.93 -26.13
C TRP A 14 25.63 19.46 -27.00
N ARG A 15 25.01 18.62 -27.84
CA ARG A 15 23.82 19.00 -28.62
C ARG A 15 22.64 19.39 -27.72
N ALA A 16 22.44 18.69 -26.60
CA ALA A 16 21.39 19.04 -25.64
C ALA A 16 21.65 20.42 -24.99
N ARG A 17 22.91 20.72 -24.64
CA ARG A 17 23.30 22.03 -24.10
C ARG A 17 23.06 23.16 -25.11
N VAL A 18 23.53 23.02 -26.34
CA VAL A 18 23.36 24.03 -27.40
C VAL A 18 21.88 24.27 -27.69
N ARG A 19 21.07 23.20 -27.76
CA ARG A 19 19.62 23.30 -27.93
C ARG A 19 18.96 24.08 -26.79
N ASN A 20 19.35 23.83 -25.55
CA ASN A 20 18.83 24.57 -24.40
C ASN A 20 19.20 26.05 -24.45
N SER A 21 20.43 26.38 -24.88
CA SER A 21 20.86 27.75 -25.10
C SER A 21 20.02 28.45 -26.17
N LEU A 22 19.78 27.80 -27.32
CA LEU A 22 18.94 28.34 -28.40
C LEU A 22 17.50 28.61 -27.93
N ILE A 23 16.89 27.65 -27.22
CA ILE A 23 15.56 27.83 -26.63
C ILE A 23 15.56 29.01 -25.64
N GLY A 24 16.64 29.19 -24.87
CA GLY A 24 16.82 30.35 -24.01
C GLY A 24 16.86 31.66 -24.79
N CYS A 25 17.56 31.69 -25.94
CA CYS A 25 17.71 32.87 -26.77
C CYS A 25 16.41 33.23 -27.50
N ASP A 26 15.66 32.24 -27.99
CA ASP A 26 14.34 32.48 -28.58
C ASP A 26 13.38 33.13 -27.58
N LYS A 27 13.47 32.73 -26.30
CA LYS A 27 12.72 33.40 -25.22
C LYS A 27 13.16 34.85 -25.03
N LEU A 28 14.47 35.14 -25.07
CA LEU A 28 14.97 36.51 -24.96
C LEU A 28 14.50 37.37 -26.14
N ILE A 29 14.54 36.85 -27.37
CA ILE A 29 14.07 37.54 -28.57
C ILE A 29 12.56 37.79 -28.49
N SER A 30 11.78 36.77 -28.09
CA SER A 30 10.34 36.91 -27.89
C SER A 30 10.02 37.97 -26.83
N GLU A 31 10.78 38.01 -25.73
CA GLU A 31 10.56 38.97 -24.66
C GLU A 31 10.94 40.39 -25.09
N ALA A 32 12.06 40.56 -25.80
CA ALA A 32 12.44 41.85 -26.38
C ALA A 32 11.39 42.37 -27.37
N SER A 33 10.81 41.47 -28.18
CA SER A 33 9.74 41.81 -29.11
C SER A 33 8.46 42.25 -28.41
N LYS A 34 8.13 41.71 -27.22
CA LYS A 34 6.95 42.15 -26.44
C LYS A 34 7.15 43.52 -25.82
N ASP A 35 8.40 43.85 -25.47
CA ASP A 35 8.75 45.13 -24.85
C ASP A 35 8.93 46.26 -25.90
N ASP A 36 8.69 45.98 -27.19
CA ASP A 36 8.98 46.81 -28.37
C ASP A 36 10.44 47.27 -28.45
N LEU A 37 11.38 46.44 -28.00
CA LEU A 37 12.81 46.76 -28.08
C LEU A 37 13.33 46.48 -29.49
N GLN A 38 13.99 47.47 -30.08
CA GLN A 38 14.70 47.30 -31.35
C GLN A 38 15.97 46.47 -31.11
N LEU A 39 15.91 45.19 -31.47
CA LEU A 39 17.08 44.32 -31.48
C LEU A 39 17.92 44.56 -32.73
N ASP A 40 19.24 44.41 -32.58
CA ASP A 40 20.16 44.38 -33.70
C ASP A 40 19.81 43.24 -34.68
N SER A 41 19.53 43.60 -35.93
CA SER A 41 19.09 42.67 -36.97
C SER A 41 20.14 41.63 -37.30
N GLN A 42 21.44 41.96 -37.16
CA GLN A 42 22.54 41.03 -37.35
C GLN A 42 22.55 39.94 -36.27
N SER A 43 22.41 40.32 -35.01
CA SER A 43 22.35 39.38 -33.88
C SER A 43 21.18 38.39 -34.01
N VAL A 44 19.99 38.86 -34.44
CA VAL A 44 18.84 37.98 -34.70
C VAL A 44 19.09 37.05 -35.89
N ALA A 45 19.73 37.54 -36.96
CA ALA A 45 20.10 36.72 -38.12
C ALA A 45 21.10 35.62 -37.74
N THR A 46 22.07 35.90 -36.86
CA THR A 46 23.03 34.92 -36.35
C THR A 46 22.34 33.81 -35.55
N VAL A 47 21.35 34.14 -34.70
CA VAL A 47 20.57 33.11 -33.96
C VAL A 47 19.77 32.22 -34.93
N ARG A 48 19.18 32.79 -35.99
CA ARG A 48 18.50 32.00 -37.03
C ARG A 48 19.47 31.08 -37.79
N ARG A 49 20.67 31.57 -38.10
CA ARG A 49 21.74 30.77 -38.71
C ARG A 49 22.16 29.61 -37.81
N ALA A 50 22.29 29.86 -36.51
CA ALA A 50 22.60 28.84 -35.50
C ALA A 50 21.53 27.73 -35.43
N HIS A 51 20.24 28.08 -35.50
CA HIS A 51 19.15 27.09 -35.60
C HIS A 51 19.26 26.22 -36.86
N ALA A 52 19.51 26.83 -38.03
CA ALA A 52 19.67 26.11 -39.28
C ALA A 52 20.88 25.15 -39.25
N ALA A 53 22.00 25.61 -38.70
CA ALA A 53 23.21 24.81 -38.55
C ALA A 53 23.02 23.62 -37.59
N LEU A 54 22.30 23.81 -36.48
CA LEU A 54 21.98 22.72 -35.54
C LEU A 54 21.07 21.66 -36.20
N ALA A 55 20.09 22.10 -37.00
CA ALA A 55 19.20 21.19 -37.72
C ALA A 55 19.93 20.37 -38.80
N GLN A 56 20.88 20.98 -39.49
CA GLN A 56 21.70 20.33 -40.53
C GLN A 56 22.88 19.53 -39.96
N GLY A 57 23.19 19.68 -38.67
CA GLY A 57 24.35 19.04 -38.04
C GLY A 57 25.70 19.71 -38.37
N ASN A 58 25.69 20.90 -38.97
CA ASN A 58 26.86 21.65 -39.45
C ASN A 58 27.24 22.78 -38.47
N TRP A 59 27.36 22.46 -37.19
CA TRP A 59 27.72 23.45 -36.17
C TRP A 59 29.25 23.57 -36.08
N THR A 60 29.78 24.77 -36.35
CA THR A 60 31.21 25.07 -36.30
C THR A 60 31.58 25.85 -35.03
N SER A 61 32.84 25.80 -34.62
CA SER A 61 33.36 26.58 -33.49
C SER A 61 33.25 28.09 -33.73
N GLU A 62 33.44 28.54 -34.97
CA GLU A 62 33.26 29.94 -35.36
C GLU A 62 31.81 30.40 -35.15
N LEU A 63 30.84 29.60 -35.58
CA LEU A 63 29.42 29.89 -35.38
C LEU A 63 29.05 29.88 -33.89
N GLU A 64 29.69 29.04 -33.07
CA GLU A 64 29.49 29.04 -31.62
C GLU A 64 29.90 30.36 -30.99
N VAL A 65 31.06 30.91 -31.38
CA VAL A 65 31.55 32.21 -30.89
C VAL A 65 30.65 33.35 -31.37
N GLU A 66 30.27 33.35 -32.65
CA GLU A 66 29.32 34.34 -33.20
C GLU A 66 27.97 34.29 -32.49
N PHE A 67 27.46 33.08 -32.25
CA PHE A 67 26.21 32.86 -31.53
C PHE A 67 26.29 33.43 -30.12
N HIS A 68 27.30 33.06 -29.33
CA HIS A 68 27.43 33.57 -27.97
C HIS A 68 27.60 35.10 -27.91
N SER A 69 28.37 35.68 -28.82
CA SER A 69 28.49 37.14 -28.96
C SER A 69 27.13 37.80 -29.26
N ALA A 70 26.35 37.23 -30.18
CA ALA A 70 25.00 37.73 -30.49
C ALA A 70 24.05 37.60 -29.29
N VAL A 71 24.13 36.51 -28.54
CA VAL A 71 23.33 36.28 -27.33
C VAL A 71 23.64 37.30 -26.26
N ASP A 72 24.92 37.61 -26.03
CA ASP A 72 25.32 38.61 -25.04
C ASP A 72 24.86 40.01 -25.46
N LYS A 73 24.96 40.39 -26.75
CA LYS A 73 24.39 41.65 -27.26
C LYS A 73 22.88 41.76 -27.08
N ILE A 74 22.15 40.67 -27.34
CA ILE A 74 20.69 40.60 -27.12
C ILE A 74 20.37 40.72 -25.63
N ARG A 75 21.14 40.03 -24.78
CA ARG A 75 21.02 40.09 -23.32
C ARG A 75 21.25 41.50 -22.80
N ASP A 76 22.34 42.15 -23.20
CA ASP A 76 22.70 43.50 -22.78
C ASP A 76 21.64 44.51 -23.23
N THR A 77 21.06 44.31 -24.42
CA THR A 77 19.95 45.13 -24.91
C THR A 77 18.68 44.95 -24.09
N LEU A 78 18.34 43.71 -23.72
CA LEU A 78 17.12 43.39 -22.98
C LEU A 78 17.21 43.84 -21.52
N PHE A 79 18.35 43.60 -20.87
CA PHE A 79 18.58 43.85 -19.45
C PHE A 79 19.24 45.20 -19.18
N PHE A 80 19.27 46.12 -20.14
CA PHE A 80 19.68 47.49 -19.89
C PHE A 80 18.72 48.17 -18.89
N PRO A 81 19.22 48.93 -17.90
CA PRO A 81 20.63 49.16 -17.53
C PRO A 81 21.25 48.03 -16.69
N SER A 82 20.43 47.29 -15.93
CA SER A 82 20.84 46.07 -15.24
C SER A 82 19.68 45.07 -15.18
N ALA A 83 20.01 43.77 -15.10
CA ALA A 83 19.00 42.71 -15.01
C ALA A 83 18.07 42.85 -13.80
N ARG A 84 18.58 43.44 -12.71
CA ARG A 84 17.78 43.73 -11.51
C ARG A 84 16.75 44.83 -11.77
N ILE A 85 17.18 45.95 -12.34
CA ILE A 85 16.29 47.07 -12.68
C ILE A 85 15.22 46.62 -13.69
N TYR A 86 15.59 45.78 -14.66
CA TYR A 86 14.63 45.17 -15.58
C TYR A 86 13.53 44.37 -14.85
N ALA A 87 13.92 43.54 -13.88
CA ALA A 87 12.98 42.77 -13.07
C ALA A 87 12.10 43.69 -12.21
N ASP A 88 12.70 44.70 -11.58
CA ASP A 88 11.98 45.65 -10.72
C ASP A 88 10.94 46.47 -11.52
N ILE A 89 11.24 46.88 -12.75
CA ILE A 89 10.28 47.57 -13.63
C ILE A 89 9.08 46.66 -13.94
N LYS A 90 9.31 45.37 -14.25
CA LYS A 90 8.23 44.41 -14.46
C LYS A 90 7.39 44.20 -13.20
N HIS A 91 8.04 44.14 -12.05
CA HIS A 91 7.36 44.07 -10.75
C HIS A 91 6.49 45.30 -10.50
N GLY A 92 6.97 46.50 -10.85
CA GLY A 92 6.17 47.73 -10.81
C GLY A 92 4.95 47.65 -11.72
N ASP A 93 5.13 47.16 -12.96
CA ASP A 93 4.03 46.99 -13.91
C ASP A 93 2.97 46.01 -13.42
N ASP A 94 3.39 44.88 -12.85
CA ASP A 94 2.50 43.88 -12.26
C ASP A 94 1.72 44.46 -11.07
N LEU A 95 2.36 45.28 -10.22
CA LEU A 95 1.71 45.94 -9.08
C LEU A 95 0.70 47.01 -9.53
N VAL A 96 1.05 47.84 -10.52
CA VAL A 96 0.15 48.87 -11.07
C VAL A 96 -1.05 48.22 -11.73
N SER A 97 -0.83 47.16 -12.52
CA SER A 97 -1.92 46.39 -13.13
C SER A 97 -2.80 45.70 -12.09
N TYR A 98 -2.22 45.22 -10.99
CA TYR A 98 -3.00 44.64 -9.90
C TYR A 98 -3.86 45.70 -9.22
N ALA A 99 -3.26 46.84 -8.84
CA ALA A 99 -3.95 47.91 -8.13
C ALA A 99 -5.15 48.43 -8.93
N SER A 100 -5.01 48.61 -10.25
CA SER A 100 -6.11 49.04 -11.10
C SER A 100 -7.25 48.03 -11.17
N LEU A 101 -6.94 46.74 -11.22
CA LEU A 101 -7.94 45.66 -11.27
C LEU A 101 -8.60 45.39 -9.91
N ALA A 102 -7.89 45.69 -8.82
CA ALA A 102 -8.40 45.62 -7.45
C ALA A 102 -9.19 46.88 -7.04
N GLY A 103 -9.22 47.93 -7.87
CA GLY A 103 -9.85 49.21 -7.53
C GLY A 103 -9.12 49.99 -6.44
N ILE A 104 -7.80 49.79 -6.31
CA ILE A 104 -6.95 50.53 -5.37
C ILE A 104 -6.51 51.83 -6.06
N ASP A 105 -6.87 52.96 -5.45
CA ASP A 105 -6.48 54.28 -5.95
C ASP A 105 -4.98 54.51 -5.75
N LEU A 106 -4.25 54.58 -6.85
CA LEU A 106 -2.82 54.93 -6.86
C LEU A 106 -2.61 56.41 -7.14
N ILE A 107 -1.55 56.97 -6.56
CA ILE A 107 -1.13 58.35 -6.83
C ILE A 107 -0.66 58.45 -8.29
N ALA A 108 -1.29 59.32 -9.08
CA ALA A 108 -0.99 59.48 -10.51
C ALA A 108 0.51 59.75 -10.79
N ALA A 109 1.17 60.55 -9.94
CA ALA A 109 2.60 60.85 -10.06
C ALA A 109 3.51 59.63 -9.88
N ASP A 110 3.10 58.63 -9.07
CA ASP A 110 3.86 57.40 -8.87
C ASP A 110 3.70 56.47 -10.08
N VAL A 111 2.49 56.36 -10.64
CA VAL A 111 2.25 55.63 -11.89
C VAL A 111 3.01 56.26 -13.06
N GLU A 112 3.05 57.60 -13.13
CA GLU A 112 3.83 58.34 -14.12
C GLU A 112 5.34 58.06 -13.95
N SER A 113 5.85 57.99 -12.73
CA SER A 113 7.26 57.67 -12.48
C SER A 113 7.63 56.27 -12.98
N VAL A 114 6.72 55.28 -12.86
CA VAL A 114 6.90 53.93 -13.40
C VAL A 114 6.85 53.93 -14.94
N SER A 115 5.94 54.69 -15.54
CA SER A 115 5.85 54.78 -17.01
C SER A 115 7.05 55.51 -17.62
N GLN A 116 7.52 56.60 -16.99
CA GLN A 116 8.75 57.31 -17.37
C GLN A 116 9.98 56.39 -17.29
N ALA A 117 10.10 55.57 -16.25
CA ALA A 117 11.15 54.57 -16.14
C ALA A 117 11.12 53.57 -17.31
N ARG A 118 9.93 53.09 -17.70
CA ARG A 118 9.77 52.21 -18.87
C ARG A 118 10.21 52.88 -20.18
N MET A 119 9.81 54.12 -20.39
CA MET A 119 10.21 54.90 -21.57
C MET A 119 11.72 55.15 -21.61
N ALA A 120 12.31 55.55 -20.48
CA ALA A 120 13.74 55.77 -20.35
C ALA A 120 14.53 54.48 -20.66
N ARG A 121 14.04 53.31 -20.23
CA ARG A 121 14.64 52.02 -20.59
C ARG A 121 14.57 51.76 -22.09
N ARG A 122 13.40 51.94 -22.71
CA ARG A 122 13.17 51.71 -24.14
C ARG A 122 14.07 52.60 -25.01
N ASN A 123 14.24 53.86 -24.61
CA ASN A 123 15.07 54.84 -25.32
C ASN A 123 16.56 54.76 -24.97
N ARG A 124 16.95 53.91 -24.00
CA ARG A 124 18.31 53.82 -23.44
C ARG A 124 18.80 55.11 -22.77
N GLU A 125 17.88 55.89 -22.21
CA GLU A 125 18.13 57.16 -21.51
C GLU A 125 17.99 56.99 -19.98
N TRP A 126 18.50 55.88 -19.44
CA TRP A 126 18.42 55.63 -18.00
C TRP A 126 19.41 56.52 -17.24
N THR A 127 18.89 57.36 -16.34
CA THR A 127 19.70 58.27 -15.52
C THR A 127 19.46 58.02 -14.03
N ALA A 128 20.41 58.41 -13.18
CA ALA A 128 20.29 58.25 -11.72
C ALA A 128 19.03 58.94 -11.14
N ASN A 129 18.57 60.04 -11.75
CA ASN A 129 17.34 60.72 -11.33
C ASN A 129 16.09 59.89 -11.64
N VAL A 130 16.02 59.26 -12.83
CA VAL A 130 14.91 58.36 -13.20
C VAL A 130 14.86 57.17 -12.24
N GLU A 131 16.02 56.59 -11.93
CA GLU A 131 16.12 55.46 -10.99
C GLU A 131 15.64 55.81 -9.58
N ALA A 132 16.07 56.94 -9.02
CA ALA A 132 15.65 57.39 -7.70
C ALA A 132 14.14 57.63 -7.60
N ARG A 133 13.55 58.26 -8.64
CA ARG A 133 12.10 58.50 -8.72
C ARG A 133 11.33 57.19 -8.86
N PHE A 134 11.81 56.29 -9.71
CA PHE A 134 11.23 54.98 -9.91
C PHE A 134 11.14 54.18 -8.61
N TYR A 135 12.25 54.04 -7.86
CA TYR A 135 12.23 53.27 -6.61
C TYR A 135 11.38 53.92 -5.52
N THR A 136 11.35 55.25 -5.46
CA THR A 136 10.49 55.98 -4.52
C THR A 136 9.00 55.76 -4.82
N ALA A 137 8.62 55.77 -6.10
CA ALA A 137 7.26 55.46 -6.54
C ALA A 137 6.93 53.98 -6.30
N LEU A 138 7.82 53.06 -6.66
CA LEU A 138 7.64 51.63 -6.48
C LEU A 138 7.43 51.27 -5.00
N SER A 139 8.19 51.88 -4.09
CA SER A 139 8.02 51.67 -2.65
C SER A 139 6.64 52.12 -2.16
N ARG A 140 6.15 53.27 -2.63
CA ARG A 140 4.81 53.78 -2.28
C ARG A 140 3.69 52.93 -2.87
N ILE A 141 3.82 52.51 -4.12
CA ILE A 141 2.87 51.59 -4.78
C ILE A 141 2.86 50.24 -4.04
N ALA A 142 4.01 49.68 -3.70
CA ALA A 142 4.09 48.44 -2.94
C ALA A 142 3.43 48.56 -1.56
N HIS A 143 3.60 49.68 -0.87
CA HIS A 143 2.90 49.96 0.38
C HIS A 143 1.38 50.11 0.21
N ALA A 144 0.91 50.72 -0.88
CA ALA A 144 -0.52 50.85 -1.16
C ALA A 144 -1.18 49.49 -1.50
N VAL A 145 -0.41 48.56 -2.05
CA VAL A 145 -0.88 47.24 -2.52
C VAL A 145 -0.74 46.14 -1.45
N THR A 146 -0.23 46.45 -0.25
CA THR A 146 -0.14 45.46 0.85
C THR A 146 -1.51 44.84 1.18
N PRO A 147 -1.62 43.50 1.32
CA PRO A 147 -0.54 42.55 1.60
C PRO A 147 0.16 41.94 0.37
N VAL A 148 -0.16 42.34 -0.86
CA VAL A 148 0.36 41.68 -2.07
C VAL A 148 1.76 42.18 -2.42
N GLU A 149 2.76 41.28 -2.35
CA GLU A 149 4.12 41.57 -2.79
C GLU A 149 4.25 41.42 -4.32
N ALA A 150 5.15 42.18 -4.96
CA ALA A 150 5.35 42.11 -6.41
C ALA A 150 5.77 40.71 -6.90
N ALA A 151 6.42 39.93 -6.04
CA ALA A 151 6.77 38.53 -6.30
C ALA A 151 5.53 37.64 -6.45
N THR A 152 4.43 37.97 -5.75
CA THR A 152 3.15 37.24 -5.85
C THR A 152 2.30 37.76 -7.01
N ALA A 153 2.29 39.06 -7.29
CA ALA A 153 1.49 39.64 -8.37
C ALA A 153 1.86 39.09 -9.77
N GLY A 154 3.13 38.72 -10.00
CA GLY A 154 3.64 38.37 -11.32
C GLY A 154 3.11 37.07 -11.93
N SER A 155 2.99 37.07 -13.27
CA SER A 155 2.49 35.91 -14.05
C SER A 155 3.38 34.65 -13.93
N ALA A 156 4.66 34.82 -13.60
CA ALA A 156 5.62 33.73 -13.41
C ALA A 156 5.38 32.96 -12.10
N ALA A 157 5.11 33.67 -10.99
CA ALA A 157 4.75 33.05 -9.72
C ALA A 157 3.44 32.25 -9.83
N ARG A 158 2.45 32.79 -10.56
CA ARG A 158 1.19 32.09 -10.88
C ARG A 158 1.42 30.77 -11.62
N LYS A 159 2.32 30.75 -12.61
CA LYS A 159 2.67 29.52 -13.35
C LYS A 159 3.42 28.52 -12.47
N GLY A 160 4.29 29.00 -11.59
CA GLY A 160 5.00 28.19 -10.59
C GLY A 160 4.05 27.47 -9.64
N ALA A 161 3.12 28.21 -9.02
CA ALA A 161 2.12 27.66 -8.11
C ALA A 161 1.24 26.60 -8.79
N ARG A 162 0.75 26.84 -10.02
CA ARG A 162 -0.03 25.84 -10.78
C ARG A 162 0.76 24.57 -11.06
N LYS A 163 2.06 24.69 -11.38
CA LYS A 163 2.92 23.52 -11.63
C LYS A 163 3.16 22.74 -10.34
N ALA A 164 3.39 23.43 -9.23
CA ALA A 164 3.53 22.82 -7.91
C ALA A 164 2.26 22.06 -7.51
N ILE A 165 1.09 22.70 -7.58
CA ILE A 165 -0.20 22.06 -7.27
C ILE A 165 -0.41 20.81 -8.12
N ARG A 166 -0.19 20.88 -9.44
CA ARG A 166 -0.32 19.68 -10.31
C ARG A 166 0.63 18.57 -9.91
N MET A 167 1.87 18.91 -9.59
CA MET A 167 2.89 17.94 -9.19
C MET A 167 2.48 17.24 -7.89
N TYR A 168 2.09 18.00 -6.86
CA TYR A 168 1.67 17.43 -5.58
C TYR A 168 0.36 16.65 -5.67
N SER A 169 -0.64 17.12 -6.44
CA SER A 169 -1.86 16.35 -6.69
C SER A 169 -1.57 15.04 -7.42
N TYR A 170 -0.63 15.05 -8.38
CA TYR A 170 -0.24 13.84 -9.11
C TYR A 170 0.42 12.79 -8.22
N PHE A 171 1.16 13.19 -7.17
CA PHE A 171 1.70 12.25 -6.19
C PHE A 171 0.68 11.83 -5.12
N THR A 172 -0.20 12.74 -4.72
CA THR A 172 -1.17 12.49 -3.65
C THR A 172 -2.21 11.44 -4.04
N ILE A 173 -2.77 11.51 -5.24
CA ILE A 173 -3.82 10.57 -5.69
C ILE A 173 -3.34 9.11 -5.66
N PRO A 174 -2.22 8.72 -6.33
CA PRO A 174 -1.75 7.33 -6.28
C PRO A 174 -1.35 6.93 -4.87
N LEU A 175 -0.76 7.83 -4.07
CA LEU A 175 -0.41 7.56 -2.68
C LEU A 175 -1.66 7.20 -1.85
N THR A 176 -2.76 7.96 -1.99
CA THR A 176 -4.02 7.65 -1.30
C THR A 176 -4.62 6.31 -1.74
N LEU A 177 -4.57 5.98 -3.03
CA LEU A 177 -5.04 4.68 -3.54
C LEU A 177 -4.22 3.52 -2.96
N ILE A 178 -2.89 3.68 -2.86
CA ILE A 178 -2.01 2.69 -2.25
C ILE A 178 -2.37 2.50 -0.77
N VAL A 179 -2.53 3.60 -0.01
CA VAL A 179 -2.87 3.54 1.42
C VAL A 179 -4.23 2.85 1.64
N ILE A 180 -5.25 3.17 0.84
CA ILE A 180 -6.57 2.53 0.93
C ILE A 180 -6.46 1.04 0.60
N SER A 181 -5.80 0.68 -0.50
CA SER A 181 -5.64 -0.72 -0.91
C SER A 181 -4.90 -1.54 0.14
N LEU A 182 -3.84 -0.98 0.72
CA LEU A 182 -3.06 -1.59 1.79
C LEU A 182 -3.90 -1.77 3.06
N SER A 183 -4.71 -0.77 3.42
CA SER A 183 -5.59 -0.84 4.60
C SER A 183 -6.67 -1.91 4.45
N CYS A 184 -7.31 -2.01 3.29
CA CYS A 184 -8.27 -3.08 2.99
C CYS A 184 -7.61 -4.47 3.05
N LEU A 185 -6.39 -4.59 2.53
CA LEU A 185 -5.65 -5.85 2.58
C LEU A 185 -5.32 -6.26 4.01
N LEU A 186 -4.88 -5.31 4.85
CA LEU A 186 -4.60 -5.55 6.27
C LEU A 186 -5.85 -5.97 7.03
N TYR A 187 -7.00 -5.34 6.75
CA TYR A 187 -8.27 -5.71 7.34
C TYR A 187 -8.64 -7.18 7.01
N ILE A 188 -8.59 -7.55 5.73
CA ILE A 188 -8.86 -8.93 5.28
C ILE A 188 -7.89 -9.91 5.94
N ALA A 189 -6.60 -9.57 5.98
CA ALA A 189 -5.58 -10.41 6.58
C ALA A 189 -5.81 -10.63 8.09
N ASN A 190 -6.19 -9.59 8.82
CA ASN A 190 -6.52 -9.67 10.23
C ASN A 190 -7.79 -10.51 10.48
N GLN A 191 -8.83 -10.32 9.64
CA GLN A 191 -10.06 -11.11 9.73
C GLN A 191 -9.78 -12.61 9.52
N ILE A 192 -9.04 -12.97 8.46
CA ILE A 192 -8.67 -14.37 8.20
C ILE A 192 -7.85 -14.95 9.36
N SER A 193 -6.93 -14.18 9.92
CA SER A 193 -6.13 -14.61 11.09
C SER A 193 -7.01 -14.95 12.31
N GLN A 194 -8.06 -14.16 12.55
CA GLN A 194 -9.01 -14.40 13.64
C GLN A 194 -9.88 -15.61 13.38
N ASP A 195 -10.40 -15.75 12.15
CA ASP A 195 -11.24 -16.88 11.73
C ASP A 195 -10.47 -18.21 11.84
N VAL A 196 -9.22 -18.25 11.35
CA VAL A 196 -8.33 -19.41 11.48
C VAL A 196 -8.10 -19.77 12.96
N THR A 197 -7.85 -18.79 13.82
CA THR A 197 -7.62 -19.04 15.26
C THR A 197 -8.86 -19.62 15.93
N ARG A 198 -10.04 -19.13 15.56
CA ARG A 198 -11.33 -19.62 16.07
C ARG A 198 -11.61 -21.05 15.60
N LEU A 199 -11.43 -21.33 14.31
CA LEU A 199 -11.65 -22.65 13.72
C LEU A 199 -10.68 -23.69 14.28
N VAL A 200 -9.40 -23.35 14.42
CA VAL A 200 -8.41 -24.26 15.03
C VAL A 200 -8.81 -24.60 16.48
N ALA A 201 -9.21 -23.61 17.28
CA ALA A 201 -9.62 -23.85 18.67
C ALA A 201 -10.88 -24.72 18.77
N ALA A 202 -11.86 -24.53 17.88
CA ALA A 202 -13.05 -25.37 17.83
C ALA A 202 -12.71 -26.82 17.43
N ASN A 203 -11.90 -26.99 16.39
CA ASN A 203 -11.54 -28.32 15.88
C ASN A 203 -10.59 -29.07 16.82
N ASP A 204 -9.74 -28.38 17.59
CA ASP A 204 -8.87 -29.01 18.58
C ASP A 204 -9.71 -29.73 19.67
N ILE A 205 -10.81 -29.11 20.11
CA ILE A 205 -11.74 -29.70 21.08
C ILE A 205 -12.47 -30.90 20.47
N GLU A 206 -12.94 -30.76 19.24
CA GLU A 206 -13.70 -31.79 18.53
C GLU A 206 -12.83 -33.00 18.17
N ALA A 207 -11.58 -32.78 17.75
CA ALA A 207 -10.61 -33.84 17.46
C ALA A 207 -10.29 -34.69 18.70
N MET A 208 -10.08 -34.06 19.86
CA MET A 208 -9.83 -34.79 21.11
C MET A 208 -11.05 -35.62 21.53
N ARG A 209 -12.26 -35.06 21.40
CA ARG A 209 -13.49 -35.78 21.69
C ARG A 209 -13.67 -36.98 20.76
N LEU A 210 -13.55 -36.76 19.45
CA LEU A 210 -13.67 -37.79 18.43
C LEU A 210 -12.63 -38.90 18.62
N HIS A 211 -11.39 -38.56 18.98
CA HIS A 211 -10.34 -39.53 19.28
C HIS A 211 -10.76 -40.50 20.40
N ASN A 212 -11.25 -39.95 21.52
CA ASN A 212 -11.69 -40.75 22.66
C ASN A 212 -12.91 -41.62 22.31
N GLU A 213 -13.87 -41.08 21.56
CA GLU A 213 -15.06 -41.83 21.12
C GLU A 213 -14.69 -42.97 20.15
N LEU A 214 -13.77 -42.72 19.20
CA LEU A 214 -13.26 -43.73 18.27
C LEU A 214 -12.45 -44.81 18.98
N GLU A 215 -11.59 -44.45 19.93
CA GLU A 215 -10.83 -45.43 20.72
C GLU A 215 -11.77 -46.32 21.54
N SER A 216 -12.75 -45.71 22.21
CA SER A 216 -13.78 -46.45 22.94
C SER A 216 -14.56 -47.40 22.01
N HIS A 217 -14.92 -46.95 20.81
CA HIS A 217 -15.64 -47.78 19.84
C HIS A 217 -14.77 -48.90 19.25
N ALA A 218 -13.47 -48.64 19.03
CA ALA A 218 -12.52 -49.67 18.61
C ALA A 218 -12.41 -50.79 19.66
N THR A 219 -12.35 -50.43 20.94
CA THR A 219 -12.27 -51.43 22.02
C THR A 219 -13.52 -52.32 22.10
N SER A 220 -14.72 -51.76 21.86
CA SER A 220 -15.96 -52.56 21.87
C SER A 220 -16.04 -53.54 20.69
N ILE A 221 -15.56 -53.14 19.50
CA ILE A 221 -15.44 -54.04 18.34
C ILE A 221 -14.46 -55.19 18.65
N ILE A 222 -13.29 -54.87 19.22
CA ILE A 222 -12.28 -55.87 19.58
C ILE A 222 -12.83 -56.84 20.64
N GLU A 223 -13.54 -56.33 21.65
CA GLU A 223 -14.14 -57.16 22.70
C GLU A 223 -15.21 -58.11 22.13
N ALA A 224 -16.09 -57.62 21.25
CA ALA A 224 -17.10 -58.45 20.58
C ALA A 224 -16.46 -59.59 19.77
N LYS A 225 -15.41 -59.27 19.01
CA LYS A 225 -14.66 -60.26 18.21
C LYS A 225 -13.96 -61.29 19.09
N GLN A 226 -13.29 -60.85 20.16
CA GLN A 226 -12.65 -61.76 21.11
C GLN A 226 -13.66 -62.67 21.80
N ASN A 227 -14.85 -62.17 22.13
CA ASN A 227 -15.92 -62.98 22.72
C ASN A 227 -16.43 -64.04 21.75
N GLY A 228 -16.60 -63.70 20.46
CA GLY A 228 -16.89 -64.65 19.39
C GLY A 228 -15.82 -65.74 19.25
N GLU A 229 -14.54 -65.35 19.19
CA GLU A 229 -13.42 -66.30 19.12
C GLU A 229 -13.34 -67.21 20.35
N ARG A 230 -13.58 -66.69 21.56
CA ARG A 230 -13.61 -67.49 22.79
C ARG A 230 -14.75 -68.51 22.75
N ALA A 231 -15.92 -68.14 22.24
CA ALA A 231 -17.04 -69.06 22.05
C ALA A 231 -16.68 -70.17 21.05
N LEU A 232 -16.06 -69.80 19.93
CA LEU A 232 -15.63 -70.74 18.88
C LEU A 232 -14.56 -71.73 19.38
N ARG A 233 -13.60 -71.25 20.20
CA ARG A 233 -12.59 -72.10 20.85
C ARG A 233 -13.22 -73.08 21.84
N LYS A 234 -14.20 -72.64 22.63
CA LYS A 234 -14.95 -73.53 23.55
C LYS A 234 -15.72 -74.61 22.78
N LEU A 235 -16.34 -74.22 21.66
CA LEU A 235 -17.07 -75.15 20.79
C LEU A 235 -16.11 -76.21 20.22
N ARG A 236 -15.00 -75.81 19.59
CA ARG A 236 -13.98 -76.75 19.07
C ARG A 236 -13.40 -77.67 20.16
N ALA A 237 -13.14 -77.13 21.36
CA ALA A 237 -12.64 -77.94 22.48
C ALA A 237 -13.66 -79.00 22.93
N ALA A 238 -14.95 -78.65 22.97
CA ALA A 238 -16.03 -79.60 23.29
C ALA A 238 -16.14 -80.71 22.24
N TYR A 239 -16.09 -80.37 20.94
CA TYR A 239 -16.13 -81.35 19.85
C TYR A 239 -14.91 -82.27 19.83
N THR A 240 -13.71 -81.78 20.17
CA THR A 240 -12.49 -82.61 20.24
C THR A 240 -12.63 -83.74 21.29
N GLN A 241 -13.53 -83.59 22.25
CA GLN A 241 -13.73 -84.53 23.37
C GLN A 241 -14.91 -85.48 23.17
N SER A 242 -15.69 -85.32 22.10
CA SER A 242 -16.89 -86.11 21.78
C SER A 242 -16.83 -86.64 20.34
N ASP A 243 -17.08 -87.92 20.12
CA ASP A 243 -16.98 -88.63 18.82
C ASP A 243 -18.14 -88.25 17.85
N VAL A 244 -18.32 -86.95 17.61
CA VAL A 244 -19.48 -86.33 16.94
C VAL A 244 -19.13 -86.00 15.47
N SER A 245 -20.14 -86.06 14.60
CA SER A 245 -20.02 -85.97 13.15
C SER A 245 -19.60 -84.56 12.68
N GLN A 246 -18.72 -84.46 11.67
CA GLN A 246 -18.23 -83.20 11.09
C GLN A 246 -19.31 -82.21 10.59
N ARG A 247 -20.55 -82.67 10.40
CA ARG A 247 -21.68 -81.78 10.06
C ARG A 247 -22.08 -80.90 11.23
N ASP A 248 -22.12 -81.45 12.43
CA ASP A 248 -22.61 -80.73 13.61
C ASP A 248 -21.62 -79.64 14.07
N GLU A 249 -20.31 -79.86 13.85
CA GLU A 249 -19.28 -78.85 14.11
C GLU A 249 -19.42 -77.63 13.19
N LYS A 250 -19.71 -77.85 11.90
CA LYS A 250 -19.91 -76.76 10.94
C LYS A 250 -21.15 -75.96 11.23
N ASP A 251 -22.24 -76.60 11.59
CA ASP A 251 -23.49 -75.90 11.92
C ASP A 251 -23.32 -75.03 13.19
N GLY A 252 -22.60 -75.53 14.20
CA GLY A 252 -22.24 -74.75 15.40
C GLY A 252 -21.28 -73.58 15.13
N GLU A 253 -20.32 -73.74 14.21
CA GLU A 253 -19.42 -72.66 13.79
C GLU A 253 -20.17 -71.55 13.04
N VAL A 254 -21.13 -71.92 12.18
CA VAL A 254 -22.00 -70.98 11.47
C VAL A 254 -22.84 -70.15 12.45
N ASP A 255 -23.43 -70.78 13.47
CA ASP A 255 -24.29 -70.11 14.45
C ASP A 255 -23.51 -69.09 15.31
N ILE A 256 -22.27 -69.43 15.73
CA ILE A 256 -21.40 -68.50 16.47
C ILE A 256 -20.96 -67.33 15.60
N ASN A 257 -20.60 -67.57 14.34
CA ASN A 257 -20.22 -66.51 13.42
C ASN A 257 -21.41 -65.58 13.14
N GLN A 258 -22.62 -66.14 12.94
CA GLN A 258 -23.83 -65.37 12.72
C GLN A 258 -24.21 -64.52 13.94
N LYS A 259 -24.02 -65.05 15.16
CA LYS A 259 -24.17 -64.29 16.40
C LYS A 259 -23.15 -63.16 16.53
N THR A 260 -21.88 -63.43 16.21
CA THR A 260 -20.82 -62.41 16.25
C THR A 260 -21.10 -61.28 15.25
N ASP A 261 -21.56 -61.62 14.05
CA ASP A 261 -22.00 -60.64 13.05
C ASP A 261 -23.21 -59.83 13.53
N SER A 262 -24.17 -60.47 14.21
CA SER A 262 -25.31 -59.78 14.82
C SER A 262 -24.87 -58.80 15.92
N ASP A 263 -23.92 -59.19 16.77
CA ASP A 263 -23.37 -58.34 17.83
C ASP A 263 -22.63 -57.13 17.23
N LEU A 264 -21.82 -57.34 16.18
CA LEU A 264 -21.17 -56.26 15.44
C LEU A 264 -22.17 -55.31 14.78
N ARG A 265 -23.28 -55.82 14.23
CA ARG A 265 -24.37 -55.00 13.68
C ARG A 265 -25.05 -54.14 14.75
N MET A 266 -25.27 -54.69 15.94
CA MET A 266 -25.81 -53.91 17.06
C MET A 266 -24.85 -52.79 17.49
N ILE A 267 -23.55 -53.05 17.49
CA ILE A 267 -22.52 -52.04 17.81
C ILE A 267 -22.52 -50.93 16.73
N SER A 268 -22.56 -51.30 15.45
CA SER A 268 -22.58 -50.34 14.33
C SER A 268 -23.83 -49.45 14.34
N ASN A 269 -24.97 -49.97 14.79
CA ASN A 269 -26.22 -49.22 14.88
C ASN A 269 -26.51 -48.67 16.29
N SER A 270 -25.50 -48.65 17.16
CA SER A 270 -25.65 -48.15 18.52
C SER A 270 -25.83 -46.62 18.57
N PRO A 271 -26.47 -46.06 19.62
CA PRO A 271 -26.54 -44.61 19.81
C PRO A 271 -25.17 -43.92 19.83
N THR A 272 -24.13 -44.63 20.31
CA THR A 272 -22.74 -44.17 20.30
C THR A 272 -22.16 -44.08 18.89
N ALA A 273 -22.46 -45.04 18.01
CA ALA A 273 -22.03 -44.98 16.62
C ALA A 273 -22.68 -43.81 15.87
N LEU A 274 -23.96 -43.51 16.15
CA LEU A 274 -24.64 -42.33 15.61
C LEU A 274 -24.00 -41.02 16.10
N GLN A 275 -23.63 -40.93 17.38
CA GLN A 275 -22.92 -39.76 17.93
C GLN A 275 -21.54 -39.58 17.29
N ILE A 276 -20.80 -40.67 17.08
CA ILE A 276 -19.51 -40.65 16.39
C ILE A 276 -19.70 -40.14 14.95
N LYS A 277 -20.76 -40.60 14.27
CA LYS A 277 -21.09 -40.18 12.90
C LYS A 277 -21.36 -38.67 12.84
N ASP A 278 -22.21 -38.15 13.72
CA ASP A 278 -22.54 -36.73 13.77
C ASP A 278 -21.31 -35.88 14.08
N THR A 279 -20.50 -36.30 15.06
CA THR A 279 -19.26 -35.62 15.45
C THR A 279 -18.23 -35.64 14.32
N LEU A 280 -18.09 -36.78 13.64
CA LEU A 280 -17.20 -36.91 12.48
C LEU A 280 -17.65 -36.01 11.33
N GLN A 281 -18.96 -35.91 11.07
CA GLN A 281 -19.55 -35.02 10.07
C GLN A 281 -19.25 -33.55 10.35
N GLN A 282 -19.50 -33.11 11.58
CA GLN A 282 -19.22 -31.75 11.98
C GLN A 282 -17.71 -31.46 11.90
N PHE A 283 -16.87 -32.38 12.35
CA PHE A 283 -15.41 -32.29 12.25
C PHE A 283 -14.93 -32.18 10.80
N ALA A 284 -15.47 -32.99 9.88
CA ALA A 284 -15.12 -32.95 8.46
C ALA A 284 -15.53 -31.63 7.80
N ILE A 285 -16.71 -31.10 8.12
CA ILE A 285 -17.19 -29.79 7.64
C ILE A 285 -16.21 -28.70 8.09
N ASN A 286 -15.89 -28.66 9.39
CA ASN A 286 -14.99 -27.64 9.93
C ASN A 286 -13.57 -27.76 9.34
N ASN A 287 -13.07 -28.97 9.11
CA ASN A 287 -11.76 -29.19 8.49
C ASN A 287 -11.71 -28.73 7.03
N ARG A 288 -12.81 -28.92 6.28
CA ARG A 288 -12.92 -28.42 4.91
C ARG A 288 -12.91 -26.90 4.86
N GLU A 289 -13.62 -26.25 5.78
CA GLU A 289 -13.62 -24.78 5.91
C GLU A 289 -12.22 -24.26 6.24
N LEU A 290 -11.57 -24.85 7.26
CA LEU A 290 -10.21 -24.49 7.64
C LEU A 290 -9.21 -24.69 6.48
N PHE A 291 -9.30 -25.80 5.74
CA PHE A 291 -8.43 -26.04 4.59
C PHE A 291 -8.65 -25.01 3.46
N SER A 292 -9.90 -24.61 3.22
CA SER A 292 -10.23 -23.57 2.25
C SER A 292 -9.60 -22.22 2.64
N ASP A 293 -9.66 -21.86 3.92
CA ASP A 293 -9.07 -20.62 4.43
C ASP A 293 -7.55 -20.62 4.35
N VAL A 294 -6.90 -21.74 4.72
CA VAL A 294 -5.45 -21.92 4.55
C VAL A 294 -5.06 -21.74 3.08
N ARG A 295 -5.77 -22.35 2.14
CA ARG A 295 -5.47 -22.18 0.71
C ARG A 295 -5.68 -20.75 0.22
N ARG A 296 -6.67 -20.04 0.76
CA ARG A 296 -6.92 -18.62 0.45
C ARG A 296 -5.77 -17.74 0.94
N THR A 297 -5.18 -18.02 2.10
CA THR A 297 -4.03 -17.28 2.62
C THR A 297 -2.80 -17.39 1.72
N ASP A 298 -2.53 -18.58 1.20
CA ASP A 298 -1.42 -18.82 0.26
C ASP A 298 -1.58 -18.03 -1.04
N GLY A 299 -2.81 -17.94 -1.55
CA GLY A 299 -3.16 -17.09 -2.69
C GLY A 299 -2.93 -15.59 -2.47
N ILE A 300 -3.01 -15.11 -1.22
CA ILE A 300 -2.71 -13.70 -0.89
C ILE A 300 -1.19 -13.48 -0.86
N GLY A 301 -0.44 -14.40 -0.25
CA GLY A 301 1.02 -14.34 -0.18
C GLY A 301 1.69 -14.27 -1.56
N SER A 302 1.25 -15.15 -2.48
CA SER A 302 1.75 -15.16 -3.86
C SER A 302 1.51 -13.86 -4.61
N ARG A 303 0.34 -13.22 -4.45
CA ARG A 303 0.03 -11.92 -5.07
C ARG A 303 0.88 -10.78 -4.51
N LEU A 304 1.32 -10.89 -3.26
CA LEU A 304 2.19 -9.91 -2.61
C LEU A 304 3.67 -10.16 -2.86
N TYR A 305 4.03 -11.12 -3.72
CA TYR A 305 5.42 -11.55 -3.96
C TYR A 305 6.16 -11.98 -2.70
N ILE A 306 5.43 -12.42 -1.68
CA ILE A 306 6.02 -12.96 -0.46
C ILE A 306 6.07 -14.46 -0.66
N PRO A 307 7.27 -15.07 -0.67
CA PRO A 307 7.39 -16.51 -0.76
C PRO A 307 6.89 -17.12 0.55
N VAL A 308 5.58 -17.35 0.64
CA VAL A 308 4.97 -18.19 1.66
C VAL A 308 5.25 -19.63 1.24
N ASN A 309 6.51 -20.05 1.34
CA ASN A 309 6.83 -21.45 1.16
C ASN A 309 6.33 -22.16 2.42
N ASN A 310 5.16 -22.77 2.30
CA ASN A 310 4.63 -23.63 3.32
C ASN A 310 5.50 -24.90 3.36
N PRO A 311 6.23 -25.17 4.45
CA PRO A 311 7.10 -26.34 4.52
C PRO A 311 6.32 -27.67 4.42
N TYR A 312 5.01 -27.64 4.64
CA TYR A 312 4.12 -28.79 4.49
C TYR A 312 3.55 -28.96 3.07
N TYR A 313 3.72 -27.96 2.19
CA TYR A 313 3.30 -28.00 0.80
C TYR A 313 4.49 -27.68 -0.11
N ASN A 314 5.28 -28.71 -0.41
CA ASN A 314 6.41 -28.56 -1.32
C ASN A 314 5.93 -28.87 -2.74
N GLN A 315 5.46 -27.83 -3.46
CA GLN A 315 4.91 -27.98 -4.81
C GLN A 315 5.88 -28.67 -5.79
N LYS A 316 7.19 -28.44 -5.62
CA LYS A 316 8.27 -29.11 -6.37
C LYS A 316 8.31 -30.63 -6.19
N GLU A 317 7.69 -31.15 -5.14
CA GLU A 317 7.65 -32.57 -4.79
C GLU A 317 6.38 -33.23 -5.33
N CYS A 318 5.29 -32.47 -5.49
CA CYS A 318 4.11 -32.89 -6.24
C CYS A 318 4.43 -33.01 -7.75
N ASP A 319 5.16 -32.04 -8.34
CA ASP A 319 5.51 -32.03 -9.77
C ASP A 319 6.45 -33.17 -10.21
N LYS A 320 7.24 -33.74 -9.28
CA LYS A 320 8.16 -34.85 -9.60
C LYS A 320 7.46 -36.18 -9.85
N LYS A 321 6.28 -36.40 -9.25
CA LYS A 321 5.57 -37.69 -9.37
C LYS A 321 4.97 -37.94 -10.76
N ASP A 322 4.66 -36.88 -11.50
CA ASP A 322 4.19 -37.02 -12.88
C ASP A 322 5.31 -37.42 -13.86
N THR A 323 6.58 -37.25 -13.45
CA THR A 323 7.74 -37.60 -14.28
C THR A 323 8.40 -38.94 -13.85
N GLU A 324 8.25 -39.35 -12.59
CA GLU A 324 8.91 -40.56 -12.03
C GLU A 324 8.03 -41.83 -11.95
N SER A 325 6.79 -41.80 -12.43
CA SER A 325 5.95 -43.02 -12.59
C SER A 325 6.55 -44.07 -13.55
N ILE A 326 7.67 -43.77 -14.22
CA ILE A 326 8.49 -44.74 -14.94
C ILE A 326 9.93 -44.68 -14.42
N LYS A 327 10.19 -45.23 -13.23
CA LYS A 327 11.37 -46.07 -12.89
C LYS A 327 11.53 -46.22 -11.38
N THR A 328 11.20 -47.42 -10.90
CA THR A 328 11.66 -47.96 -9.62
C THR A 328 13.18 -48.15 -9.66
N THR A 329 13.97 -47.56 -8.76
CA THR A 329 14.89 -48.29 -7.85
C THR A 329 15.67 -47.36 -6.89
N ALA A 330 15.59 -47.71 -5.61
CA ALA A 330 16.57 -47.59 -4.53
C ALA A 330 17.67 -46.50 -4.58
N SER A 331 17.65 -45.59 -3.60
CA SER A 331 18.82 -45.33 -2.73
C SER A 331 18.48 -44.49 -1.51
N GLN A 332 19.08 -44.90 -0.37
CA GLN A 332 19.06 -44.25 0.93
C GLN A 332 19.89 -42.96 0.93
N VAL A 333 19.44 -41.90 1.62
CA VAL A 333 20.33 -40.93 2.31
C VAL A 333 19.67 -40.43 3.60
N LYS A 334 20.44 -40.48 4.69
CA LYS A 334 20.13 -39.94 6.04
C LYS A 334 20.11 -38.41 6.05
N SER A 335 19.05 -37.81 6.57
CA SER A 335 19.08 -36.52 7.30
C SER A 335 17.89 -36.42 8.28
N ALA A 336 18.01 -35.50 9.24
CA ALA A 336 17.20 -35.21 10.45
C ALA A 336 15.65 -35.36 10.34
N PRO A 337 14.90 -35.47 11.46
CA PRO A 337 13.49 -35.87 11.46
C PRO A 337 12.62 -34.74 10.90
N THR A 338 12.55 -34.70 9.58
CA THR A 338 11.60 -33.90 8.82
C THR A 338 10.39 -34.81 8.65
N ALA A 339 9.25 -34.42 9.23
CA ALA A 339 8.01 -35.17 9.08
C ALA A 339 7.80 -35.48 7.59
N PRO A 340 7.50 -36.73 7.20
CA PRO A 340 7.37 -37.10 5.81
C PRO A 340 6.30 -36.22 5.13
N PRO A 341 6.52 -35.74 3.89
CA PRO A 341 5.55 -34.93 3.20
C PRO A 341 4.24 -35.70 3.08
N THR A 342 3.17 -35.04 3.48
CA THR A 342 1.82 -35.58 3.54
C THR A 342 1.34 -35.78 2.11
N ASN A 343 1.57 -36.99 1.59
CA ASN A 343 1.32 -37.49 0.22
C ASN A 343 -0.13 -37.24 -0.27
N TRP A 344 -1.03 -36.85 0.62
CA TRP A 344 -2.43 -36.62 0.32
C TRP A 344 -2.74 -35.23 -0.25
N LEU A 345 -1.88 -34.21 -0.06
CA LEU A 345 -2.15 -32.85 -0.58
C LEU A 345 -1.92 -32.69 -2.09
N CYS A 346 -1.09 -33.53 -2.70
CA CYS A 346 -0.72 -33.41 -4.11
C CYS A 346 -1.81 -33.90 -5.07
N ASP A 347 -2.78 -34.66 -4.58
CA ASP A 347 -3.80 -35.34 -5.38
C ASP A 347 -5.18 -34.85 -4.93
N SER A 348 -5.93 -34.24 -5.85
CA SER A 348 -7.26 -33.70 -5.56
C SER A 348 -8.22 -34.77 -5.06
N GLU A 349 -8.05 -36.03 -5.48
CA GLU A 349 -8.86 -37.15 -5.04
C GLU A 349 -8.54 -37.53 -3.59
N LYS A 350 -7.26 -37.52 -3.20
CA LYS A 350 -6.83 -37.78 -1.81
C LYS A 350 -7.20 -36.65 -0.87
N VAL A 351 -7.10 -35.40 -1.33
CA VAL A 351 -7.63 -34.24 -0.62
C VAL A 351 -9.12 -34.41 -0.36
N ARG A 352 -9.89 -34.77 -1.39
CA ARG A 352 -11.32 -35.00 -1.24
C ARG A 352 -11.60 -36.15 -0.28
N LYS A 353 -10.89 -37.27 -0.38
CA LYS A 353 -11.07 -38.45 0.49
C LYS A 353 -10.76 -38.16 1.96
N ASN A 354 -9.78 -37.31 2.25
CA ASN A 354 -9.41 -36.97 3.62
C ASN A 354 -10.30 -35.86 4.22
N LEU A 355 -10.89 -35.00 3.40
CA LEU A 355 -11.74 -33.89 3.84
C LEU A 355 -13.24 -34.19 3.80
N GLU A 356 -13.67 -35.09 2.92
CA GLU A 356 -15.06 -35.50 2.77
C GLU A 356 -15.29 -36.84 3.44
N ILE A 357 -16.50 -37.03 3.96
CA ILE A 357 -16.95 -38.31 4.53
C ILE A 357 -17.48 -39.20 3.42
N THR A 358 -17.04 -40.45 3.41
CA THR A 358 -17.54 -41.46 2.47
C THR A 358 -18.90 -41.96 2.97
N VAL A 359 -19.99 -41.66 2.28
CA VAL A 359 -21.34 -42.13 2.65
C VAL A 359 -21.64 -43.47 1.93
N PRO A 360 -22.21 -44.49 2.59
CA PRO A 360 -22.66 -44.52 3.99
C PRO A 360 -21.56 -44.98 4.98
N MET A 361 -21.31 -44.18 6.03
CA MET A 361 -20.49 -44.59 7.18
C MET A 361 -21.34 -45.30 8.24
N LEU A 362 -20.76 -46.32 8.89
CA LEU A 362 -21.31 -47.05 10.03
C LEU A 362 -22.64 -47.78 9.75
N GLU A 363 -22.97 -48.02 8.49
CA GLU A 363 -24.19 -48.73 8.09
C GLU A 363 -23.84 -50.17 7.71
N ALA A 364 -24.22 -51.12 8.57
CA ALA A 364 -23.87 -52.53 8.41
C ALA A 364 -24.52 -53.22 7.17
N ASP A 365 -25.44 -52.53 6.48
CA ASP A 365 -26.35 -53.11 5.49
C ASP A 365 -26.13 -52.67 4.04
N HIS A 366 -25.08 -51.91 3.70
CA HIS A 366 -24.85 -51.55 2.30
C HIS A 366 -24.22 -52.70 1.49
N VAL A 367 -25.06 -53.67 1.10
CA VAL A 367 -24.83 -54.52 -0.07
C VAL A 367 -24.98 -53.62 -1.29
N ILE A 368 -23.89 -52.98 -1.72
CA ILE A 368 -23.83 -52.42 -3.07
C ILE A 368 -23.93 -53.63 -4.00
N GLY A 369 -24.93 -53.62 -4.87
CA GLY A 369 -25.13 -54.66 -5.88
C GLY A 369 -23.84 -54.93 -6.66
N GLU A 370 -23.63 -56.21 -6.94
CA GLU A 370 -22.52 -56.79 -7.68
C GLU A 370 -22.15 -55.95 -8.92
N ILE A 371 -21.03 -55.23 -8.82
CA ILE A 371 -20.32 -54.68 -9.98
C ILE A 371 -18.89 -55.27 -9.88
N ASP A 372 -18.55 -56.12 -10.85
CA ASP A 372 -17.21 -56.65 -11.13
C ASP A 372 -16.62 -57.80 -10.28
N GLY A 373 -17.43 -58.79 -9.87
CA GLY A 373 -16.93 -60.14 -9.54
C GLY A 373 -15.97 -60.27 -8.34
N HIS A 374 -15.70 -59.18 -7.62
CA HIS A 374 -15.02 -59.19 -6.35
C HIS A 374 -16.05 -59.42 -5.24
N LYS A 375 -15.84 -60.47 -4.42
CA LYS A 375 -16.72 -60.80 -3.29
C LYS A 375 -16.99 -59.56 -2.43
N ASN A 376 -18.27 -59.22 -2.31
CA ASN A 376 -18.80 -58.15 -1.47
C ASN A 376 -18.37 -58.37 -0.01
N MET A 377 -17.37 -57.61 0.41
CA MET A 377 -16.95 -57.54 1.80
C MET A 377 -17.77 -56.41 2.43
N ALA A 378 -18.73 -56.75 3.28
CA ALA A 378 -19.35 -55.77 4.17
C ALA A 378 -18.24 -54.93 4.81
N LEU A 379 -18.36 -53.59 4.80
CA LEU A 379 -17.33 -52.73 5.38
C LEU A 379 -17.12 -53.18 6.83
N SER A 380 -15.91 -53.66 7.14
CA SER A 380 -15.57 -54.01 8.52
C SER A 380 -15.66 -52.74 9.36
N PRO A 381 -16.35 -52.74 10.51
CA PRO A 381 -16.41 -51.57 11.40
C PRO A 381 -15.02 -51.09 11.88
N GLU A 382 -13.99 -51.93 11.73
CA GLU A 382 -12.57 -51.57 11.90
C GLU A 382 -12.13 -50.48 10.90
N ARG A 383 -12.63 -50.53 9.66
CA ARG A 383 -12.25 -49.60 8.58
C ARG A 383 -12.81 -48.18 8.79
N ASP A 384 -13.97 -48.07 9.42
CA ASP A 384 -14.59 -46.77 9.74
C ASP A 384 -13.82 -46.05 10.86
N VAL A 385 -13.32 -46.82 11.82
CA VAL A 385 -12.42 -46.33 12.87
C VAL A 385 -11.09 -45.84 12.26
N ASP A 386 -10.50 -46.64 11.36
CA ASP A 386 -9.30 -46.25 10.63
C ASP A 386 -9.51 -44.98 9.78
N GLU A 387 -10.67 -44.85 9.13
CA GLU A 387 -11.03 -43.62 8.40
C GLU A 387 -11.12 -42.42 9.35
N GLY A 388 -11.72 -42.58 10.53
CA GLY A 388 -11.77 -41.54 11.56
C GLY A 388 -10.37 -41.07 11.99
N PHE A 389 -9.46 -41.99 12.30
CA PHE A 389 -8.08 -41.65 12.64
C PHE A 389 -7.32 -41.02 11.47
N GLN A 390 -7.57 -41.45 10.24
CA GLN A 390 -6.98 -40.83 9.05
C GLN A 390 -7.42 -39.38 8.89
N LYS A 391 -8.70 -39.05 9.15
CA LYS A 391 -9.18 -37.65 9.12
C LYS A 391 -8.58 -36.81 10.25
N ILE A 392 -8.41 -37.36 11.44
CA ILE A 392 -7.71 -36.69 12.55
C ILE A 392 -6.24 -36.41 12.18
N ALA A 393 -5.56 -37.36 11.53
CA ALA A 393 -4.20 -37.16 11.05
C ALA A 393 -4.12 -36.04 10.00
N ALA A 394 -5.03 -36.04 9.02
CA ALA A 394 -5.12 -34.97 8.02
C ALA A 394 -5.37 -33.60 8.67
N TYR A 395 -6.20 -33.54 9.73
CA TYR A 395 -6.41 -32.32 10.49
C TYR A 395 -5.13 -31.79 11.15
N GLN A 396 -4.29 -32.64 11.74
CA GLN A 396 -3.03 -32.19 12.34
C GLN A 396 -2.11 -31.49 11.32
N ASP A 397 -2.09 -31.98 10.08
CA ASP A 397 -1.38 -31.34 8.98
C ASP A 397 -1.98 -29.98 8.64
N ILE A 398 -3.30 -29.91 8.46
CA ILE A 398 -4.03 -28.67 8.15
C ILE A 398 -3.82 -27.62 9.26
N ARG A 399 -3.88 -28.04 10.52
CA ARG A 399 -3.64 -27.20 11.69
C ARG A 399 -2.24 -26.62 11.67
N ALA A 400 -1.22 -27.43 11.41
CA ALA A 400 0.16 -26.97 11.31
C ALA A 400 0.32 -25.92 10.20
N MET A 401 -0.30 -26.14 9.04
CA MET A 401 -0.33 -25.18 7.92
C MET A 401 -1.03 -23.88 8.30
N ALA A 402 -2.17 -23.97 9.00
CA ALA A 402 -2.97 -22.82 9.42
C ALA A 402 -2.23 -21.94 10.41
N VAL A 403 -1.60 -22.53 11.43
CA VAL A 403 -0.81 -21.79 12.43
C VAL A 403 0.39 -21.11 11.77
N TYR A 404 1.11 -21.81 10.89
CA TYR A 404 2.23 -21.25 10.15
C TYR A 404 1.81 -20.08 9.23
N GLY A 405 0.72 -20.27 8.48
CA GLY A 405 0.17 -19.21 7.61
C GLY A 405 -0.25 -17.97 8.40
N ARG A 406 -0.90 -18.18 9.56
CA ARG A 406 -1.27 -17.09 10.48
C ARG A 406 -0.07 -16.30 10.96
N ASP A 407 0.99 -16.97 11.42
CA ASP A 407 2.17 -16.29 11.97
C ASP A 407 2.90 -15.44 10.91
N ILE A 408 2.93 -15.90 9.66
CA ILE A 408 3.44 -15.12 8.53
C ILE A 408 2.56 -13.89 8.28
N ILE A 409 1.23 -14.07 8.27
CA ILE A 409 0.29 -12.95 8.09
C ILE A 409 0.48 -11.91 9.20
N LEU A 410 0.55 -12.33 10.45
CA LEU A 410 0.73 -11.44 11.60
C LEU A 410 2.07 -10.70 11.53
N SER A 411 3.14 -11.39 11.12
CA SER A 411 4.45 -10.77 10.90
C SER A 411 4.37 -9.68 9.81
N LEU A 412 3.70 -9.97 8.69
CA LEU A 412 3.48 -8.98 7.63
C LEU A 412 2.64 -7.81 8.11
N VAL A 413 1.52 -8.08 8.77
CA VAL A 413 0.67 -7.04 9.36
C VAL A 413 1.50 -6.18 10.30
N GLY A 414 2.38 -6.78 11.11
CA GLY A 414 3.30 -6.08 12.00
C GLY A 414 4.32 -5.19 11.25
N ILE A 415 4.94 -5.67 10.17
CA ILE A 415 5.88 -4.89 9.35
C ILE A 415 5.16 -3.72 8.68
N VAL A 416 4.00 -4.00 8.08
CA VAL A 416 3.25 -2.98 7.35
C VAL A 416 2.74 -1.92 8.32
N THR A 417 2.11 -2.31 9.44
CA THR A 417 1.57 -1.36 10.42
C THR A 417 2.66 -0.65 11.22
N GLY A 418 3.77 -1.31 11.52
CA GLY A 418 4.88 -0.74 12.31
C GLY A 418 5.87 0.11 11.52
N PHE A 419 6.04 -0.11 10.22
CA PHE A 419 7.07 0.57 9.42
C PHE A 419 6.53 1.26 8.17
N VAL A 420 5.77 0.55 7.33
CA VAL A 420 5.34 1.07 6.01
C VAL A 420 4.25 2.12 6.15
N LEU A 421 3.19 1.80 6.89
CA LEU A 421 2.02 2.64 7.07
C LEU A 421 2.37 4.01 7.70
N PRO A 422 3.19 4.11 8.77
CA PRO A 422 3.61 5.39 9.33
C PRO A 422 4.39 6.27 8.35
N VAL A 423 5.24 5.68 7.50
CA VAL A 423 6.00 6.42 6.48
C VAL A 423 5.06 6.98 5.41
N LEU A 424 4.11 6.17 4.92
CA LEU A 424 3.12 6.60 3.94
C LEU A 424 2.22 7.71 4.49
N TYR A 425 1.77 7.59 5.74
CA TYR A 425 0.98 8.62 6.40
C TYR A 425 1.77 9.91 6.65
N SER A 426 3.05 9.81 7.03
CA SER A 426 3.91 10.97 7.22
C SER A 426 4.11 11.72 5.89
N TRP A 427 4.31 10.99 4.79
CA TRP A 427 4.39 11.58 3.46
C TRP A 427 3.06 12.24 3.05
N LEU A 428 1.94 11.56 3.26
CA LEU A 428 0.62 12.11 2.98
C LEU A 428 0.34 13.39 3.79
N GLY A 429 0.71 13.39 5.08
CA GLY A 429 0.62 14.56 5.96
C GLY A 429 1.48 15.72 5.49
N ALA A 430 2.71 15.47 5.05
CA ALA A 430 3.59 16.50 4.48
C ALA A 430 3.03 17.08 3.17
N CYS A 431 2.45 16.24 2.30
CA CYS A 431 1.76 16.71 1.11
C CYS A 431 0.53 17.59 1.47
N ALA A 432 -0.26 17.18 2.47
CA ALA A 432 -1.39 17.95 2.95
C ALA A 432 -0.97 19.31 3.53
N SER A 433 0.11 19.38 4.34
CA SER A 433 0.59 20.63 4.90
C SER A 433 1.11 21.60 3.83
N ILE A 434 1.81 21.09 2.82
CA ILE A 434 2.29 21.89 1.69
C ILE A 434 1.11 22.42 0.85
N LEU A 435 0.14 21.57 0.53
CA LEU A 435 -1.07 21.99 -0.19
C LEU A 435 -1.86 23.04 0.59
N ARG A 436 -1.97 22.90 1.92
CA ARG A 436 -2.63 23.89 2.78
C ARG A 436 -1.87 25.20 2.83
N LYS A 437 -0.54 25.17 2.94
CA LYS A 437 0.28 26.40 2.90
C LYS A 437 0.11 27.13 1.57
N ILE A 438 0.13 26.41 0.45
CA ILE A 438 -0.15 26.98 -0.87
C ILE A 438 -1.58 27.55 -0.92
N ASN A 439 -2.58 26.86 -0.35
CA ASN A 439 -3.95 27.34 -0.31
C ASN A 439 -4.10 28.63 0.51
N ALA A 440 -3.50 28.70 1.69
CA ALA A 440 -3.51 29.89 2.56
C ALA A 440 -2.76 31.08 1.92
N GLU A 441 -1.62 30.82 1.28
CA GLU A 441 -0.88 31.83 0.52
C GLU A 441 -1.69 32.31 -0.71
N CYS A 442 -2.43 31.41 -1.37
CA CYS A 442 -3.34 31.75 -2.47
C CYS A 442 -4.60 32.50 -2.01
N ALA A 443 -5.16 32.20 -0.83
CA ALA A 443 -6.35 32.86 -0.30
C ALA A 443 -6.04 34.26 0.27
N SER A 444 -4.85 34.44 0.85
CA SER A 444 -4.36 35.74 1.34
C SER A 444 -3.81 36.64 0.24
N SER A 445 -3.28 36.06 -0.84
CA SER A 445 -2.96 36.78 -2.07
C SER A 445 -4.20 36.80 -2.97
N THR A 446 -5.07 37.80 -2.82
CA THR A 446 -6.30 38.03 -3.59
C THR A 446 -6.05 38.04 -5.12
N PHE A 447 -5.85 36.89 -5.74
CA PHE A 447 -5.70 36.77 -7.18
C PHE A 447 -7.07 36.93 -7.86
N HIS A 448 -7.04 37.45 -9.10
CA HIS A 448 -8.21 37.70 -9.93
C HIS A 448 -9.32 36.63 -9.87
N PRO A 449 -10.60 37.04 -10.04
CA PRO A 449 -11.77 36.16 -10.00
C PRO A 449 -11.75 34.97 -10.97
N GLU A 450 -10.92 35.00 -12.03
CA GLU A 450 -10.69 33.86 -12.93
C GLU A 450 -9.92 32.68 -12.30
N ASN A 451 -9.26 32.85 -11.15
CA ASN A 451 -8.41 31.82 -10.53
C ASN A 451 -9.09 30.94 -9.47
N SER A 452 -10.41 31.11 -9.22
CA SER A 452 -11.19 30.29 -8.27
C SER A 452 -11.13 28.78 -8.53
N THR A 453 -10.81 28.36 -9.76
CA THR A 453 -10.73 26.95 -10.15
C THR A 453 -9.50 26.21 -9.60
N VAL A 454 -8.40 26.91 -9.32
CA VAL A 454 -7.16 26.30 -8.81
C VAL A 454 -7.20 26.16 -7.29
N GLU A 455 -7.71 27.18 -6.61
CA GLU A 455 -7.97 27.16 -5.16
C GLU A 455 -8.93 26.01 -4.80
N ASN A 456 -10.06 25.94 -5.52
CA ASN A 456 -11.08 24.90 -5.30
C ASN A 456 -10.53 23.48 -5.55
N ARG A 457 -9.62 23.29 -6.50
CA ARG A 457 -8.97 21.98 -6.74
C ARG A 457 -8.03 21.55 -5.62
N SER A 458 -7.29 22.49 -5.04
CA SER A 458 -6.39 22.20 -3.93
C SER A 458 -7.19 21.89 -2.65
N HIS A 459 -8.26 22.64 -2.39
CA HIS A 459 -9.19 22.41 -1.28
C HIS A 459 -9.87 21.04 -1.39
N VAL A 460 -10.37 20.67 -2.58
CA VAL A 460 -10.96 19.33 -2.82
C VAL A 460 -9.95 18.21 -2.59
N THR A 461 -8.71 18.35 -3.09
CA THR A 461 -7.66 17.33 -2.86
C THR A 461 -7.34 17.19 -1.37
N CYS A 462 -7.24 18.31 -0.65
CA CYS A 462 -6.98 18.32 0.78
C CYS A 462 -8.13 17.70 1.58
N ALA A 463 -9.38 18.04 1.26
CA ALA A 463 -10.57 17.45 1.86
C ALA A 463 -10.65 15.94 1.66
N ILE A 464 -10.27 15.43 0.48
CA ILE A 464 -10.20 13.99 0.20
C ILE A 464 -9.14 13.32 1.10
N ILE A 465 -7.94 13.89 1.21
CA ILE A 465 -6.88 13.35 2.09
C ILE A 465 -7.35 13.27 3.54
N VAL A 466 -8.00 14.34 4.03
CA VAL A 466 -8.51 14.42 5.39
C VAL A 466 -9.62 13.40 5.63
N GLY A 467 -10.58 13.29 4.71
CA GLY A 467 -11.66 12.30 4.79
C GLY A 467 -11.13 10.87 4.82
N ILE A 468 -10.15 10.54 3.98
CA ILE A 468 -9.50 9.22 3.98
C ILE A 468 -8.75 8.98 5.30
N SER A 469 -8.02 9.97 5.80
CA SER A 469 -7.25 9.85 7.05
C SER A 469 -8.16 9.62 8.25
N ILE A 470 -9.29 10.34 8.34
CA ILE A 470 -10.28 10.16 9.42
C ILE A 470 -10.97 8.81 9.32
N GLY A 471 -11.35 8.38 8.11
CA GLY A 471 -11.97 7.07 7.89
C GLY A 471 -11.06 5.91 8.34
N LEU A 472 -9.75 6.05 8.14
CA LEU A 472 -8.76 5.04 8.55
C LEU A 472 -8.39 5.10 10.04
N LEU A 473 -8.65 6.23 10.71
CA LEU A 473 -8.42 6.43 12.15
C LEU A 473 -9.71 6.36 12.97
N SER A 474 -10.80 5.85 12.39
CA SER A 474 -12.12 5.66 13.00
C SER A 474 -12.03 5.09 14.41
N ASP A 475 -11.32 3.98 14.58
CA ASP A 475 -11.20 3.25 15.85
C ASP A 475 -10.40 4.03 16.91
N LEU A 476 -9.44 4.87 16.49
CA LEU A 476 -8.70 5.75 17.40
C LEU A 476 -9.58 6.89 17.93
N ILE A 477 -10.59 7.29 17.15
CA ILE A 477 -11.52 8.37 17.48
C ILE A 477 -12.71 7.84 18.30
N GLU A 478 -13.12 6.59 18.12
CA GLU A 478 -14.15 5.93 18.94
C GLU A 478 -13.75 5.80 20.42
N GLY A 479 -12.45 5.85 20.74
CA GLY A 479 -11.95 5.99 22.11
C GLY A 479 -12.38 7.31 22.80
N GLY A 480 -12.85 8.31 22.03
CA GLY A 480 -13.47 9.54 22.50
C GLY A 480 -14.97 9.57 22.18
N LYS A 481 -15.81 9.20 23.16
CA LYS A 481 -17.27 8.97 23.08
C LYS A 481 -18.20 10.07 22.52
N SER A 482 -17.72 11.13 21.85
CA SER A 482 -18.57 12.29 21.54
C SER A 482 -18.98 12.48 20.08
N PHE A 483 -18.36 11.83 19.08
CA PHE A 483 -18.73 12.08 17.68
C PHE A 483 -18.51 10.86 16.76
N SER A 484 -19.45 10.64 15.84
CA SER A 484 -19.32 9.62 14.79
C SER A 484 -18.13 9.96 13.87
N PRO A 485 -17.22 9.00 13.58
CA PRO A 485 -16.12 9.19 12.63
C PRO A 485 -16.58 9.74 11.27
N LEU A 486 -17.77 9.32 10.81
CA LEU A 486 -18.40 9.83 9.59
C LEU A 486 -18.78 11.31 9.69
N ALA A 487 -19.28 11.75 10.87
CA ALA A 487 -19.60 13.14 11.13
C ALA A 487 -18.33 14.02 11.21
N ILE A 488 -17.24 13.49 11.77
CA ILE A 488 -15.94 14.19 11.81
C ILE A 488 -15.35 14.28 10.41
N ALA A 489 -15.39 13.21 9.61
CA ALA A 489 -14.95 13.23 8.22
C ALA A 489 -15.77 14.22 7.37
N PHE A 490 -17.09 14.29 7.61
CA PHE A 490 -17.96 15.26 6.97
C PHE A 490 -17.60 16.71 7.36
N VAL A 491 -17.46 17.00 8.65
CA VAL A 491 -17.08 18.34 9.15
C VAL A 491 -15.70 18.73 8.64
N ALA A 492 -14.76 17.79 8.60
CA ALA A 492 -13.40 18.01 8.13
C ALA A 492 -13.32 18.16 6.60
N GLY A 493 -14.22 17.53 5.84
CA GLY A 493 -14.37 17.79 4.40
C GLY A 493 -15.06 19.12 4.10
N TYR A 494 -16.07 19.50 4.91
CA TYR A 494 -16.86 20.73 4.76
C TYR A 494 -16.09 21.98 5.19
N SER A 495 -15.29 21.89 6.26
CA SER A 495 -14.47 22.99 6.79
C SER A 495 -13.05 22.52 7.06
N SER A 496 -12.35 22.13 5.99
CA SER A 496 -11.00 21.58 6.06
C SER A 496 -10.04 22.49 6.81
N ASP A 497 -10.11 23.81 6.60
CA ASP A 497 -9.27 24.79 7.30
C ASP A 497 -9.46 24.78 8.82
N LYS A 498 -10.70 24.66 9.31
CA LYS A 498 -10.99 24.59 10.77
C LYS A 498 -10.51 23.28 11.37
N PHE A 499 -10.64 22.18 10.63
CA PHE A 499 -10.11 20.88 11.07
C PHE A 499 -8.59 20.91 11.16
N PHE A 500 -7.90 21.48 10.17
CA PHE A 500 -6.45 21.62 10.25
C PHE A 500 -6.00 22.56 11.37
N HIS A 501 -6.74 23.64 11.67
CA HIS A 501 -6.47 24.45 12.86
C HIS A 501 -6.60 23.67 14.17
N PHE A 502 -7.55 22.74 14.24
CA PHE A 502 -7.66 21.81 15.37
C PHE A 502 -6.44 20.88 15.45
N ILE A 503 -6.00 20.31 14.32
CA ILE A 503 -4.79 19.48 14.26
C ILE A 503 -3.55 20.28 14.64
N ASP A 504 -3.37 21.51 14.15
CA ASP A 504 -2.23 22.37 14.51
C ASP A 504 -2.18 22.62 16.01
N ARG A 505 -3.32 22.94 16.63
CA ARG A 505 -3.40 23.12 18.10
C ARG A 505 -3.06 21.83 18.86
N LEU A 506 -3.44 20.68 18.31
CA LEU A 506 -3.13 19.38 18.89
C LEU A 506 -1.63 19.09 18.77
N VAL A 507 -1.02 19.39 17.60
CA VAL A 507 0.41 19.28 17.37
C VAL A 507 1.19 20.23 18.27
N ASP A 508 0.78 21.49 18.41
CA ASP A 508 1.41 22.47 19.29
C ASP A 508 1.32 22.07 20.77
N SER A 509 0.24 21.39 21.16
CA SER A 509 0.05 20.84 22.49
C SER A 509 0.94 19.61 22.75
N LEU A 510 1.08 18.72 21.77
CA LEU A 510 1.91 17.51 21.87
C LEU A 510 3.41 17.79 21.72
N PHE A 511 3.77 18.80 20.92
CA PHE A 511 5.13 19.23 20.62
C PHE A 511 5.30 20.73 20.88
N PRO A 512 5.23 21.18 22.14
CA PRO A 512 5.42 22.59 22.46
C PRO A 512 6.81 23.01 21.97
N MET A 513 6.86 23.88 20.95
CA MET A 513 8.12 24.52 20.57
C MET A 513 8.66 25.22 21.81
N ARG A 514 9.88 24.86 22.23
CA ARG A 514 10.66 25.70 23.14
C ARG A 514 10.84 27.02 22.41
N THR A 515 10.01 27.99 22.75
CA THR A 515 10.26 29.39 22.44
C THR A 515 11.63 29.69 23.01
N SER A 516 12.61 29.88 22.11
CA SER A 516 13.92 30.36 22.50
C SER A 516 13.69 31.68 23.22
N GLU A 517 13.92 31.63 24.52
CA GLU A 517 13.86 32.76 25.43
C GLU A 517 14.79 33.83 24.88
N LYS A 518 14.20 34.79 24.17
CA LYS A 518 14.90 35.92 23.58
C LYS A 518 15.59 36.63 24.75
N GLY A 519 16.92 36.53 24.77
CA GLY A 519 17.78 37.02 25.83
C GLY A 519 17.33 38.38 26.36
N ARG A 520 16.91 38.36 27.62
CA ARG A 520 16.69 39.53 28.46
C ARG A 520 18.02 40.27 28.54
N VAL A 521 18.16 41.37 27.78
CA VAL A 521 19.28 42.30 27.91
C VAL A 521 19.28 42.84 29.35
N PRO A 522 20.32 42.61 30.16
CA PRO A 522 20.37 43.15 31.51
C PRO A 522 20.73 44.64 31.47
N GLY A 523 19.81 45.46 31.99
CA GLY A 523 20.10 46.66 32.78
C GLY A 523 21.00 47.73 32.16
N ARG A 524 20.40 48.68 31.45
CA ARG A 524 20.98 50.02 31.25
C ARG A 524 20.94 50.76 32.59
N ARG A 525 22.07 50.84 33.30
CA ARG A 525 22.21 51.68 34.51
C ARG A 525 22.03 53.15 34.11
N HIS A 526 21.05 53.81 34.71
CA HIS A 526 20.98 55.26 34.82
C HIS A 526 22.11 55.73 35.76
N SER A 527 23.06 56.49 35.25
CA SER A 527 23.92 57.35 36.07
C SER A 527 23.25 58.71 36.17
N ASN A 528 22.61 58.96 37.31
CA ASN A 528 22.18 60.29 37.71
C ASN A 528 23.42 61.15 37.98
N PHE A 529 23.54 62.24 37.23
CA PHE A 529 24.51 63.31 37.46
C PHE A 529 23.87 64.31 38.44
N THR A 530 24.23 64.20 39.71
CA THR A 530 23.93 65.20 40.74
C THR A 530 24.99 66.29 40.70
N VAL A 531 24.59 67.49 40.29
CA VAL A 531 25.32 68.74 40.49
C VAL A 531 25.24 69.09 41.98
N GLY A 532 26.37 69.00 42.67
CA GLY A 532 26.59 69.57 43.99
C GLY A 532 27.25 70.93 43.85
N GLN A 533 26.62 71.92 44.47
CA GLN A 533 26.98 73.33 44.55
C GLN A 533 27.47 73.59 45.97
N SER A 534 28.69 74.13 46.15
CA SER A 534 29.12 75.02 47.26
C SER A 534 30.64 75.01 47.43
N ASP A 535 31.32 76.07 46.97
CA ASP A 535 32.04 77.10 47.76
C ASP A 535 33.15 77.77 46.94
#